data_AF-W2BXE4-F1
#
_entry.id   AF-W2BXE4-F1
#
_cell.length_a   1.000
_cell.length_b   1.000
_cell.length_c   1.000
_cell.angle_alpha   90.00
_cell.angle_beta   90.00
_cell.angle_gamma   90.00
#
_symmetry.space_group_name_H-M   'P 1'
#
loop_
_entity.id
_entity.type
_entity.pdbx_description
1 polymer ?
#
loop_
_entity_poly.entity_id
_entity_poly.type
_entity_poly.pdbx_seq_one_letter_code
_entity_poly.pdbx_strand_id
1 'polypeptide(L)' 'MESKAKSGMYRIALKNGELTLDKDGKAIGRGVYICKDKDCIEKAKKKNGLQRGFRRNFQVEMTDDIFEKISEECNDAQQ' A
#
# COMPACT_ATOMS: atom_id res chain seq x y z
N MET A 1 -3.45 -16.75 22.76
CA MET A 1 -3.57 -15.31 22.46
C MET A 1 -2.41 -14.96 21.53
N GLU A 2 -2.58 -15.32 20.26
CA GLU A 2 -1.51 -15.19 19.28
C GLU A 2 -1.39 -13.73 18.86
N SER A 3 -0.33 -13.10 19.37
CA SER A 3 0.03 -11.74 19.03
C SER A 3 0.44 -11.72 17.57
N LYS A 4 -0.47 -11.32 16.67
CA LYS A 4 -0.12 -11.07 15.28
C LYS A 4 0.95 -9.97 15.26
N ALA A 5 2.15 -10.40 14.88
CA ALA A 5 3.37 -9.63 14.93
C ALA A 5 3.20 -8.24 14.30
N LYS A 6 3.77 -7.23 14.96
CA LYS A 6 3.79 -5.82 14.55
C LYS A 6 4.66 -5.56 13.29
N SER A 7 4.78 -6.53 12.37
CA SER A 7 5.71 -6.52 11.22
C SER A 7 5.00 -6.70 9.86
N GLY A 8 3.78 -6.17 9.74
CA GLY A 8 2.84 -6.50 8.65
C GLY A 8 2.20 -5.31 7.94
N MET A 9 2.97 -4.28 7.58
CA MET A 9 2.48 -3.18 6.75
C MET A 9 3.38 -2.99 5.51
N TYR A 10 2.77 -2.67 4.38
CA TYR A 10 3.48 -2.22 3.18
C TYR A 10 3.55 -0.69 3.19
N ARG A 11 4.72 -0.13 2.87
CA ARG A 11 4.85 1.30 2.60
C ARG A 11 4.78 1.52 1.10
N ILE A 12 3.98 2.50 0.70
CA ILE A 12 3.88 2.97 -0.68
C ILE A 12 4.54 4.33 -0.71
N ALA A 13 5.55 4.51 -1.55
CA ALA A 13 6.22 5.78 -1.76
C ALA A 13 5.77 6.40 -3.09
N LEU A 14 5.80 7.73 -3.15
CA LEU A 14 5.54 8.47 -4.39
C LEU A 14 6.87 8.87 -5.03
N LYS A 15 7.22 8.24 -6.15
CA LYS A 15 8.44 8.53 -6.92
C LYS A 15 8.05 9.23 -8.21
N ASN A 16 8.46 10.49 -8.40
CA ASN A 16 8.20 11.27 -9.62
C ASN A 16 6.71 11.39 -10.05
N GLY A 17 5.77 11.21 -9.12
CA GLY A 17 4.34 11.21 -9.44
C GLY A 17 3.73 9.82 -9.60
N GLU A 18 4.55 8.77 -9.57
CA GLU A 18 4.14 7.37 -9.65
C GLU A 18 4.20 6.69 -8.28
N LEU A 19 3.23 5.81 -8.03
CA LEU A 19 3.10 5.06 -6.79
C LEU A 19 3.99 3.82 -6.89
N THR A 20 4.82 3.59 -5.89
CA THR A 20 5.76 2.46 -5.86
C THR A 20 5.73 1.81 -4.49
N LEU A 21 5.76 0.48 -4.45
CA LEU A 21 5.85 -0.28 -3.21
C LEU A 21 7.29 -0.21 -2.66
N ASP A 22 7.45 0.47 -1.52
CA ASP A 22 8.74 0.65 -0.84
C ASP A 22 8.83 -0.30 0.36
N LYS A 23 9.23 -1.55 0.10
CA LYS A 23 9.39 -2.56 1.17
C LYS A 23 10.59 -2.27 2.08
N ASP A 24 11.61 -1.61 1.52
CA ASP A 24 12.94 -1.44 2.13
C ASP A 24 13.08 -0.10 2.88
N GLY A 25 12.11 0.79 2.80
CA GLY A 25 12.12 2.06 3.53
C GLY A 25 13.04 3.13 2.92
N LYS A 26 13.76 2.83 1.83
CA LYS A 26 14.78 3.70 1.25
C LYS A 26 14.24 4.73 0.25
N ALA A 27 12.98 4.64 -0.17
CA ALA A 27 12.41 5.63 -1.07
C ALA A 27 12.31 7.02 -0.41
N ILE A 28 12.81 8.02 -1.12
CA ILE A 28 12.82 9.43 -0.72
C ILE A 28 11.48 10.06 -1.13
N GLY A 29 10.76 10.62 -0.16
CA GLY A 29 9.49 11.30 -0.40
C GLY A 29 8.41 10.97 0.63
N ARG A 30 7.19 11.48 0.38
CA ARG A 30 6.01 11.08 1.17
C ARG A 30 5.75 9.60 0.97
N GLY A 31 5.45 8.90 2.05
CA GLY A 31 5.04 7.51 2.02
C GLY A 31 3.74 7.31 2.77
N VAL A 32 2.88 6.45 2.26
CA VAL A 32 1.63 6.03 2.89
C VAL A 32 1.77 4.57 3.29
N TYR A 33 1.42 4.25 4.53
CA TYR A 33 1.43 2.89 5.03
C TYR A 33 0.07 2.25 4.81
N ILE A 34 0.09 1.01 4.34
CA ILE A 34 -1.08 0.17 4.19
C ILE A 34 -0.85 -1.17 4.90
N CYS A 35 -1.87 -1.59 5.62
CA CYS A 35 -2.08 -2.93 6.14
C CYS A 35 -1.83 -4.03 5.09
N LYS A 36 -1.13 -5.11 5.48
CA LYS A 36 -1.05 -6.37 4.73
C LYS A 36 -2.30 -7.22 4.95
N ASP A 37 -3.47 -6.67 4.62
CA ASP A 37 -4.73 -7.36 4.81
C ASP A 37 -5.68 -7.04 3.65
N LYS A 38 -6.26 -8.08 3.03
CA LYS A 38 -7.13 -7.93 1.87
C LYS A 38 -8.32 -7.02 2.15
N ASP A 39 -8.96 -7.15 3.32
CA ASP A 39 -10.10 -6.30 3.69
C ASP A 39 -9.69 -4.82 3.76
N CYS A 40 -8.50 -4.57 4.32
CA CYS A 40 -8.02 -3.24 4.54
C CYS A 40 -7.52 -2.58 3.24
N ILE A 41 -6.92 -3.37 2.33
CA ILE A 41 -6.61 -2.96 0.95
C ILE A 41 -7.89 -2.60 0.19
N GLU A 42 -8.92 -3.45 0.25
CA GLU A 42 -10.18 -3.23 -0.45
C GLU A 42 -10.90 -1.97 0.07
N LYS A 43 -10.91 -1.77 1.39
CA LYS A 43 -11.43 -0.54 2.02
C LYS A 43 -10.64 0.69 1.61
N ALA A 44 -9.30 0.60 1.56
CA ALA A 44 -8.45 1.69 1.12
C ALA A 44 -8.69 2.03 -0.36
N LYS A 45 -8.88 1.02 -1.22
CA LYS A 45 -9.25 1.16 -2.63
C LYS A 45 -10.59 1.87 -2.78
N LYS A 46 -11.65 1.38 -2.12
CA LYS A 46 -12.98 2.00 -2.14
C LYS A 46 -13.03 3.43 -1.63
N LYS A 47 -12.18 3.78 -0.66
CA LYS A 47 -12.14 5.12 -0.03
C LYS A 47 -11.08 6.06 -0.61
N ASN A 48 -10.38 5.67 -1.67
CA ASN A 48 -9.27 6.43 -2.24
C ASN A 48 -8.21 6.80 -1.19
N GLY A 49 -7.84 5.81 -0.37
CA GLY A 49 -6.93 5.98 0.78
C GLY A 49 -5.57 6.57 0.39
N LEU A 50 -5.07 6.22 -0.81
CA LEU A 50 -3.81 6.77 -1.33
C LEU A 50 -3.95 8.26 -1.67
N GLN A 51 -5.02 8.66 -2.34
CA GLN A 51 -5.25 10.07 -2.65
C GLN A 51 -5.31 10.92 -1.38
N ARG A 52 -5.96 10.40 -0.33
CA ARG A 52 -6.00 11.05 0.99
C ARG A 52 -4.63 11.08 1.67
N GLY A 53 -3.90 9.96 1.65
CA GLY A 53 -2.60 9.83 2.32
C GLY A 53 -1.52 10.72 1.70
N PHE A 54 -1.44 10.77 0.37
CA PHE A 54 -0.50 11.63 -0.34
C PHE A 54 -1.00 13.08 -0.51
N ARG A 55 -2.29 13.33 -0.20
CA ARG A 55 -3.00 14.60 -0.47
C ARG A 55 -2.87 15.03 -1.93
N ARG A 56 -3.00 14.06 -2.85
CA ARG A 56 -2.87 14.28 -4.29
C ARG A 56 -3.89 13.43 -5.04
N ASN A 57 -4.36 13.92 -6.18
CA ASN A 57 -5.18 13.12 -7.07
C ASN A 57 -4.29 12.19 -7.90
N PHE A 58 -4.58 10.90 -7.88
CA PHE A 58 -3.98 9.91 -8.77
C PHE A 58 -5.05 9.37 -9.70
N GLN A 59 -4.63 8.84 -10.83
CA GLN A 59 -5.54 8.11 -11.69
C GLN A 59 -5.97 6.82 -11.00
N VAL A 60 -7.24 6.44 -11.19
CA VAL A 60 -7.80 5.23 -10.60
C VAL A 60 -6.98 4.01 -11.03
N GLU A 61 -6.64 3.91 -12.31
CA GLU A 61 -5.81 2.84 -12.87
C GLU A 61 -4.46 2.70 -12.15
N MET A 62 -3.79 3.83 -11.88
CA MET A 62 -2.52 3.86 -11.15
C MET A 62 -2.64 3.38 -9.70
N THR A 63 -3.74 3.73 -9.03
CA THR A 63 -4.01 3.22 -7.68
C THR A 63 -4.45 1.76 -7.71
N ASP A 64 -5.19 1.33 -8.73
CA ASP A 64 -5.65 -0.04 -8.92
C ASP A 64 -4.47 -1.00 -9.05
N ASP A 65 -3.54 -0.68 -9.96
CA ASP A 65 -2.30 -1.42 -10.20
C ASP A 65 -1.47 -1.59 -8.91
N ILE A 66 -1.33 -0.52 -8.11
CA ILE A 66 -0.57 -0.63 -6.86
C ILE A 66 -1.31 -1.47 -5.82
N PHE A 67 -2.64 -1.35 -5.71
CA PHE A 67 -3.42 -2.16 -4.77
C PHE A 67 -3.43 -3.64 -5.16
N GLU A 68 -3.48 -3.95 -6.46
CA GLU A 68 -3.39 -5.32 -6.98
C GLU A 68 -2.04 -5.95 -6.61
N LYS A 69 -0.93 -5.28 -6.91
CA LYS A 69 0.42 -5.71 -6.52
C LYS A 69 0.54 -5.98 -5.02
N ILE A 70 -0.02 -5.10 -4.20
CA ILE A 70 0.00 -5.24 -2.73
C ILE A 70 -0.84 -6.44 -2.28
N SER A 71 -1.99 -6.67 -2.92
CA SER A 71 -2.86 -7.81 -2.64
C SER A 71 -2.22 -9.14 -3.06
N GLU A 72 -1.53 -9.18 -4.18
CA GLU A 72 -0.76 -10.36 -4.64
C GLU A 72 0.37 -10.68 -3.66
N GLU A 73 1.15 -9.67 -3.28
CA GLU A 73 2.22 -9.81 -2.28
C GLU A 73 1.72 -10.26 -0.90
N CYS A 74 0.50 -9.86 -0.54
CA CYS A 74 -0.12 -10.29 0.71
C CYS A 74 -0.49 -11.79 0.71
N ASN A 75 -0.69 -12.39 -0.47
CA ASN A 75 -1.00 -13.80 -0.63
C ASN A 75 0.27 -14.68 -0.50
N ASP A 76 1.45 -14.14 -0.82
CA ASP A 76 2.73 -14.88 -0.85
C ASP A 76 3.41 -14.99 0.53
N ALA A 77 3.00 -14.18 1.52
CA ALA A 77 3.57 -14.18 2.87
C ALA A 77 3.16 -15.39 3.75
N GLN A 78 2.67 -16.47 3.15
CA GLN A 78 2.39 -17.76 3.78
C GLN A 78 3.23 -18.87 3.13
N GLN A 79 4.56 -18.86 3.34
CA GLN A 79 5.42 -20.03 3.16
C GLN A 79 6.37 -20.15 4.34
#